data_AF-A0A3N4NWZ9-F1
#
_entry.id   AF-A0A3N4NWZ9-F1
#
_cell.length_a   1.000
_cell.length_b   1.000
_cell.length_c   1.000
_cell.angle_alpha   90.00
_cell.angle_beta   90.00
_cell.angle_gamma   90.00
#
_symmetry.space_group_name_H-M   'P 1'
#
loop_
_entity.id
_entity.type
_entity.pdbx_description
1 polymer ?
#
loop_
_entity_poly.entity_id
_entity_poly.type
_entity_poly.pdbx_seq_one_letter_code
_entity_poly.pdbx_strand_id
1 'polypeptide(L)'
;MKKLLLLLLLLLPTLSRAACGLPSSTASFGSVTTFVVNSTASATSTNANVNCGSGSSLSLLGNNQITFQLTGATNVSGTRGTLRRSGDTGSDNIPVQLCVDSACATELTIGAAAYVYNQAVLVNLAGLLGSLNFAIPVYLRTVPGQTVAAGTYTSTLNLAVTYNICTSVGVGNLCLSQQTGSGVIPISVTLVVTNDCTTITAPNISFGSAPLVGSFSAVSQTINVVCSKGSVYTVGLSNGSYASGTQRQMASGTNRLSYEIYKGTSSNRWGPTGTDRYSSASAASVSTDGLTRGFNYTARILTTQTTPPAGNYTDSVVVDVSF
;
A
#
# COMPACT_ATOMS: atom_id res chain seq x y z
N MET A 1 -30.18 55.97 39.55
CA MET A 1 -28.79 55.46 39.53
C MET A 1 -28.70 53.94 39.34
N LYS A 2 -29.58 53.09 39.91
CA LYS A 2 -29.55 51.63 39.69
C LYS A 2 -29.90 51.13 38.27
N LYS A 3 -30.68 51.88 37.48
CA LYS A 3 -31.04 51.51 36.09
C LYS A 3 -29.91 51.75 35.07
N LEU A 4 -28.95 52.64 35.37
CA LEU A 4 -27.83 52.95 34.47
C LEU A 4 -26.70 51.90 34.58
N LEU A 5 -26.58 51.26 35.75
CA LEU A 5 -25.60 50.21 35.99
C LEU A 5 -25.96 48.89 35.28
N LEU A 6 -27.27 48.58 35.15
CA LEU A 6 -27.72 47.36 34.48
C LEU A 6 -27.56 47.43 32.95
N LEU A 7 -27.62 48.63 32.37
CA LEU A 7 -27.43 48.83 30.93
C LEU A 7 -25.94 48.70 30.53
N LEU A 8 -25.01 49.04 31.43
CA LEU A 8 -23.58 48.91 31.20
C LEU A 8 -23.10 47.44 31.22
N LEU A 9 -23.81 46.54 31.91
CA LEU A 9 -23.50 45.10 31.92
C LEU A 9 -23.94 44.34 30.65
N LEU A 10 -24.85 44.92 29.85
CA LEU A 10 -25.29 44.36 28.55
C LEU A 10 -24.40 44.80 27.37
N LEU A 11 -23.43 45.68 27.62
CA LEU A 11 -22.44 46.16 26.66
C LEU A 11 -21.05 45.53 26.86
N LEU A 12 -20.90 44.54 27.76
CA LEU A 12 -19.72 43.68 27.71
C LEU A 12 -19.90 42.74 26.52
N PRO A 13 -19.16 42.91 25.40
CA PRO A 13 -19.07 41.84 24.43
C PRO A 13 -18.61 40.62 25.21
N THR A 14 -19.38 39.54 25.13
CA THR A 14 -18.88 38.24 25.55
C THR A 14 -17.56 38.05 24.82
N LEU A 15 -16.44 38.07 25.56
CA LEU A 15 -15.13 37.70 25.05
C LEU A 15 -15.23 36.20 24.73
N SER A 16 -15.86 35.86 23.61
CA SER A 16 -15.79 34.51 23.07
C SER A 16 -14.36 34.37 22.56
N ARG A 17 -13.50 33.82 23.43
CA ARG A 17 -12.17 33.39 23.02
C ARG A 17 -12.38 32.24 22.06
N ALA A 18 -12.31 32.52 20.76
CA ALA A 18 -12.30 31.47 19.75
C ALA A 18 -11.13 30.53 20.08
N ALA A 19 -11.38 29.26 20.34
CA ALA A 19 -10.33 28.25 20.45
C ALA A 19 -9.69 28.02 19.07
N CYS A 20 -8.42 27.60 19.01
CA CYS A 20 -7.82 27.32 17.71
C CYS A 20 -8.55 26.13 17.08
N GLY A 21 -8.91 26.24 15.81
CA GLY A 21 -9.52 25.15 15.04
C GLY A 21 -8.50 24.06 14.75
N LEU A 22 -8.88 22.81 14.99
CA LEU A 22 -8.06 21.61 14.76
C LEU A 22 -8.78 20.69 13.76
N PRO A 23 -8.88 21.08 12.46
CA PRO A 23 -9.61 20.28 11.49
C PRO A 23 -8.92 18.93 11.24
N SER A 24 -9.71 17.92 10.86
CA SER A 24 -9.19 16.64 10.44
C SER A 24 -8.29 16.78 9.21
N SER A 25 -7.34 15.86 9.08
CA SER A 25 -6.40 15.81 7.95
C SER A 25 -6.46 14.45 7.27
N THR A 26 -6.10 14.38 5.99
CA THR A 26 -6.02 13.11 5.26
C THR A 26 -4.67 12.94 4.60
N ALA A 27 -4.21 11.70 4.51
CA ALA A 27 -2.98 11.32 3.82
C ALA A 27 -3.21 10.03 3.03
N SER A 28 -2.65 9.94 1.83
CA SER A 28 -2.78 8.76 0.98
C SER A 28 -1.42 8.35 0.46
N PHE A 29 -1.08 7.08 0.65
CA PHE A 29 0.10 6.47 0.02
C PHE A 29 -0.14 6.09 -1.44
N GLY A 30 -1.34 6.33 -1.98
CA GLY A 30 -1.71 5.94 -3.33
C GLY A 30 -1.94 4.45 -3.47
N SER A 31 -1.52 3.88 -4.61
CA SER A 31 -1.66 2.46 -4.90
C SER A 31 -0.31 1.79 -5.14
N VAL A 32 -0.09 0.66 -4.49
CA VAL A 32 1.14 -0.16 -4.62
C VAL A 32 0.79 -1.64 -4.63
N THR A 33 1.66 -2.49 -5.18
CA THR A 33 1.43 -3.94 -5.18
C THR A 33 1.76 -4.58 -3.83
N THR A 34 1.26 -5.80 -3.56
CA THR A 34 1.60 -6.54 -2.32
C THR A 34 3.10 -6.72 -2.12
N PHE A 35 3.88 -6.81 -3.20
CA PHE A 35 5.34 -7.00 -3.11
C PHE A 35 6.08 -5.69 -2.80
N VAL A 36 5.55 -4.54 -3.25
CA VAL A 36 6.10 -3.23 -2.87
C VAL A 36 5.88 -2.99 -1.37
N VAL A 37 4.71 -3.32 -0.83
CA VAL A 37 4.46 -3.27 0.64
C VAL A 37 5.50 -4.08 1.42
N ASN A 38 5.89 -5.24 0.88
CA ASN A 38 6.87 -6.11 1.52
C ASN A 38 8.31 -5.58 1.42
N SER A 39 8.70 -4.99 0.28
CA SER A 39 10.11 -4.68 -0.02
C SER A 39 10.50 -3.22 0.22
N THR A 40 9.56 -2.29 0.08
CA THR A 40 9.87 -0.85 -0.05
C THR A 40 8.94 -0.01 0.81
N ALA A 41 9.51 0.95 1.53
CA ALA A 41 8.72 1.88 2.32
C ALA A 41 8.08 2.93 1.40
N SER A 42 6.77 3.11 1.50
CA SER A 42 6.03 4.19 0.85
C SER A 42 6.00 5.40 1.79
N ALA A 43 6.10 6.61 1.23
CA ALA A 43 6.07 7.85 2.00
C ALA A 43 5.02 8.81 1.44
N THR A 44 4.37 9.57 2.33
CA THR A 44 3.48 10.68 1.98
C THR A 44 3.58 11.75 3.07
N SER A 45 3.04 12.94 2.83
CA SER A 45 2.88 13.97 3.85
C SER A 45 1.46 14.52 3.87
N THR A 46 1.12 15.19 4.97
CA THR A 46 -0.09 16.01 5.11
C THR A 46 0.18 17.14 6.09
N ASN A 47 -0.72 18.09 6.20
CA ASN A 47 -0.57 19.21 7.13
C ASN A 47 -1.51 19.03 8.33
N ALA A 48 -0.94 18.98 9.53
CA ALA A 48 -1.69 19.13 10.77
C ALA A 48 -1.94 20.63 11.02
N ASN A 49 -3.17 21.06 10.73
CA ASN A 49 -3.53 22.48 10.79
C ASN A 49 -3.93 22.91 12.21
N VAL A 50 -3.30 23.97 12.70
CA VAL A 50 -3.67 24.65 13.96
C VAL A 50 -4.09 26.08 13.64
N ASN A 51 -5.41 26.31 13.64
CA ASN A 51 -6.00 27.54 13.11
C ASN A 51 -6.41 28.49 14.23
N CYS A 52 -5.51 29.37 14.65
CA CYS A 52 -5.78 30.30 15.75
C CYS A 52 -6.42 31.63 15.27
N GLY A 53 -6.67 31.78 13.97
CA GLY A 53 -7.36 32.94 13.40
C GLY A 53 -6.42 34.06 12.98
N SER A 54 -6.93 35.30 13.00
CA SER A 54 -6.16 36.50 12.64
C SER A 54 -5.25 36.93 13.79
N GLY A 55 -4.00 37.28 13.46
CA GLY A 55 -3.08 37.91 14.39
C GLY A 55 -2.13 38.87 13.67
N SER A 56 -0.98 39.13 14.29
CA SER A 56 0.13 39.88 13.70
C SER A 56 1.36 39.01 13.74
N SER A 57 2.25 39.06 12.75
CA SER A 57 3.54 38.34 12.81
C SER A 57 4.38 38.78 14.03
N LEU A 58 4.15 39.98 14.56
CA LEU A 58 4.77 40.48 15.80
C LEU A 58 4.25 39.78 17.06
N SER A 59 3.09 39.11 17.02
CA SER A 59 2.58 38.31 18.15
C SER A 59 3.39 37.03 18.35
N LEU A 60 4.06 36.56 17.30
CA LEU A 60 4.98 35.45 17.35
C LEU A 60 6.34 35.81 17.96
N LEU A 61 6.53 37.02 18.50
CA LEU A 61 7.74 37.38 19.24
C LEU A 61 7.70 36.95 20.72
N GLY A 62 6.53 36.59 21.26
CA GLY A 62 6.39 36.01 22.60
C GLY A 62 6.62 34.48 22.65
N ASN A 63 6.48 33.89 23.84
CA ASN A 63 6.64 32.43 24.08
C ASN A 63 5.51 31.58 23.44
N ASN A 64 5.54 31.49 22.11
CA ASN A 64 4.60 30.72 21.30
C ASN A 64 5.09 29.29 21.14
N GLN A 65 4.22 28.32 21.38
CA GLN A 65 4.53 26.91 21.18
C GLN A 65 3.30 26.09 20.76
N ILE A 66 3.55 25.11 19.90
CA ILE A 66 2.60 24.05 19.56
C ILE A 66 3.28 22.73 19.84
N THR A 67 2.61 21.83 20.56
CA THR A 67 3.16 20.51 20.87
C THR A 67 2.31 19.42 20.24
N PHE A 68 2.96 18.49 19.56
CA PHE A 68 2.33 17.33 18.93
C PHE A 68 2.69 16.06 19.70
N GLN A 69 1.68 15.25 20.00
CA GLN A 69 1.87 13.93 20.59
C GLN A 69 0.92 12.94 19.93
N LEU A 70 1.45 11.82 19.42
CA LEU A 70 0.58 10.74 18.95
C LEU A 70 0.03 10.00 20.18
N THR A 71 -1.28 10.05 20.40
CA THR A 71 -1.92 9.44 21.59
C THR A 71 -2.61 8.13 21.29
N GLY A 72 -2.92 7.85 20.02
CA GLY A 72 -3.49 6.57 19.63
C GLY A 72 -3.76 6.49 18.13
N ALA A 73 -4.32 5.35 17.72
CA ALA A 73 -4.84 5.14 16.38
C ALA A 73 -6.02 4.17 16.43
N THR A 74 -6.85 4.14 15.38
CA THR A 74 -7.95 3.17 15.28
C THR A 74 -7.47 1.72 15.32
N ASN A 75 -6.28 1.46 14.77
CA ASN A 75 -5.60 0.17 14.88
C ASN A 75 -4.15 0.41 15.29
N VAL A 76 -3.65 -0.41 16.22
CA VAL A 76 -2.30 -0.28 16.77
C VAL A 76 -1.53 -1.60 16.69
N SER A 77 -0.22 -1.50 16.51
CA SER A 77 0.72 -2.62 16.63
C SER A 77 1.95 -2.12 17.40
N GLY A 78 2.11 -2.62 18.63
CA GLY A 78 3.07 -2.03 19.58
C GLY A 78 2.76 -0.55 19.83
N THR A 79 3.73 0.32 19.57
CA THR A 79 3.61 1.78 19.74
C THR A 79 3.30 2.52 18.43
N ARG A 80 2.94 1.83 17.35
CA ARG A 80 2.62 2.44 16.05
C ARG A 80 1.16 2.27 15.69
N GLY A 81 0.64 3.25 14.95
CA GLY A 81 -0.59 3.05 14.20
C GLY A 81 -0.37 2.03 13.07
N THR A 82 -1.38 1.24 12.76
CA THR A 82 -1.31 0.27 11.66
C THR A 82 -2.49 0.44 10.72
N LEU A 83 -2.24 0.31 9.42
CA LEU A 83 -3.31 0.25 8.42
C LEU A 83 -3.86 -1.17 8.38
N ARG A 84 -5.19 -1.28 8.37
CA ARG A 84 -5.91 -2.56 8.23
C ARG A 84 -7.04 -2.42 7.23
N ARG A 85 -7.45 -3.53 6.63
CA ARG A 85 -8.66 -3.56 5.80
C ARG A 85 -9.89 -3.41 6.68
N SER A 86 -10.88 -2.65 6.21
CA SER A 86 -12.13 -2.48 6.94
C SER A 86 -12.83 -3.84 7.13
N GLY A 87 -13.20 -4.16 8.37
CA GLY A 87 -13.87 -5.43 8.72
C GLY A 87 -12.96 -6.66 8.81
N ASP A 88 -11.65 -6.51 8.60
CA ASP A 88 -10.70 -7.62 8.67
C ASP A 88 -10.10 -7.77 10.08
N THR A 89 -10.29 -8.94 10.69
CA THR A 89 -9.66 -9.30 11.97
C THR A 89 -8.37 -10.10 11.79
N GLY A 90 -7.98 -10.41 10.54
CA GLY A 90 -6.81 -11.18 10.18
C GLY A 90 -5.47 -10.48 10.44
N SER A 91 -4.38 -11.14 10.08
CA SER A 91 -3.01 -10.70 10.33
C SER A 91 -2.47 -9.66 9.34
N ASP A 92 -3.27 -9.23 8.37
CA ASP A 92 -2.86 -8.29 7.33
C ASP A 92 -2.78 -6.86 7.88
N ASN A 93 -1.58 -6.49 8.33
CA ASN A 93 -1.32 -5.25 9.06
C ASN A 93 -0.14 -4.51 8.40
N ILE A 94 -0.26 -3.20 8.20
CA ILE A 94 0.82 -2.37 7.66
C ILE A 94 1.13 -1.26 8.65
N PRO A 95 2.16 -1.41 9.51
CA PRO A 95 2.55 -0.36 10.45
C PRO A 95 2.95 0.92 9.72
N VAL A 96 2.59 2.07 10.29
CA VAL A 96 2.89 3.40 9.76
C VAL A 96 3.61 4.22 10.82
N GLN A 97 4.72 4.84 10.40
CA GLN A 97 5.44 5.85 11.17
C GLN A 97 4.80 7.22 10.90
N LEU A 98 4.59 8.00 11.95
CA LEU A 98 4.26 9.43 11.87
C LEU A 98 5.48 10.22 12.32
N CYS A 99 5.98 11.11 11.48
CA CYS A 99 7.24 11.80 11.69
C CYS A 99 7.07 13.31 11.52
N VAL A 100 7.91 14.08 12.21
CA VAL A 100 7.89 15.56 12.15
C VAL A 100 8.85 16.12 11.09
N ASP A 101 9.66 15.27 10.48
CA ASP A 101 10.61 15.61 9.42
C ASP A 101 10.52 14.62 8.25
N SER A 102 10.92 15.06 7.06
CA SER A 102 10.81 14.28 5.82
C SER A 102 11.72 13.07 5.75
N ALA A 103 12.83 13.06 6.50
CA ALA A 103 13.72 11.91 6.61
C ALA A 103 13.21 10.88 7.63
N CYS A 104 12.18 11.24 8.40
CA CYS A 104 11.69 10.50 9.56
C CYS A 104 12.79 10.22 10.59
N ALA A 105 13.66 11.20 10.86
CA ALA A 105 14.64 11.13 11.94
C ALA A 105 13.97 11.16 13.32
N THR A 106 12.85 11.87 13.44
CA THR A 106 12.04 11.96 14.66
C THR A 106 10.64 11.40 14.40
N GLU A 107 10.39 10.20 14.94
CA GLU A 107 9.09 9.53 14.91
C GLU A 107 8.27 9.83 16.17
N LEU A 108 7.00 10.21 15.97
CA LEU A 108 6.00 10.29 17.01
C LEU A 108 5.36 8.91 17.21
N THR A 109 5.85 8.14 18.18
CA THR A 109 5.22 6.88 18.57
C THR A 109 4.10 7.12 19.61
N ILE A 110 3.14 6.19 19.66
CA ILE A 110 2.00 6.27 20.58
C ILE A 110 2.50 6.28 22.03
N GLY A 111 2.15 7.34 22.76
CA GLY A 111 2.52 7.50 24.17
C GLY A 111 3.95 8.03 24.41
N ALA A 112 4.70 8.33 23.35
CA ALA A 112 6.00 9.00 23.49
C ALA A 112 5.86 10.45 23.96
N ALA A 113 6.98 11.07 24.33
CA ALA A 113 7.03 12.48 24.69
C ALA A 113 6.52 13.37 23.54
N ALA A 114 5.86 14.48 23.88
CA ALA A 114 5.38 15.44 22.90
C ALA A 114 6.56 16.14 22.21
N TYR A 115 6.44 16.35 20.89
CA TYR A 115 7.37 17.15 20.11
C TYR A 115 6.93 18.62 20.11
N VAL A 116 7.86 19.53 20.43
CA VAL A 116 7.57 20.96 20.60
C VAL A 116 8.03 21.74 19.37
N TYR A 117 7.07 22.32 18.67
CA TYR A 117 7.31 23.37 17.67
C TYR A 117 7.44 24.71 18.40
N ASN A 118 8.67 25.20 18.49
CA ASN A 118 8.97 26.46 19.12
C ASN A 118 8.63 27.65 18.21
N GLN A 119 8.67 28.83 18.80
CA GLN A 119 8.45 30.11 18.16
C GLN A 119 9.20 30.29 16.82
N ALA A 120 10.47 29.89 16.72
CA ALA A 120 11.25 30.07 15.50
C ALA A 120 10.67 29.28 14.32
N VAL A 121 10.19 28.06 14.57
CA VAL A 121 9.50 27.27 13.55
C VAL A 121 8.15 27.90 13.20
N LEU A 122 7.38 28.32 14.21
CA LEU A 122 6.06 28.92 14.00
C LEU A 122 6.11 30.24 13.22
N VAL A 123 7.14 31.07 13.43
CA VAL A 123 7.38 32.30 12.65
C VAL A 123 7.59 31.98 11.17
N ASN A 124 8.35 30.94 10.85
CA ASN A 124 8.56 30.52 9.47
C ASN A 124 7.27 30.00 8.80
N LEU A 125 6.37 29.38 9.58
CA LEU A 125 5.12 28.83 9.07
C LEU A 125 4.01 29.87 8.89
N ALA A 126 3.94 30.90 9.74
CA ALA A 126 2.87 31.91 9.72
C ALA A 126 2.94 32.89 8.53
N GLY A 127 4.09 32.94 7.84
CA GLY A 127 4.34 33.85 6.73
C GLY A 127 4.36 35.33 7.14
N LEU A 128 4.68 36.21 6.19
CA LEU A 128 4.89 37.64 6.45
C LEU A 128 3.60 38.43 6.76
N LEU A 129 2.42 37.85 6.47
CA LEU A 129 1.12 38.54 6.47
C LEU A 129 0.29 38.38 7.76
N GLY A 130 0.84 37.78 8.82
CA GLY A 130 0.22 37.80 10.16
C GLY A 130 -0.95 36.83 10.40
N SER A 131 -1.16 35.84 9.53
CA SER A 131 -2.11 34.76 9.81
C SER A 131 -1.53 33.81 10.87
N LEU A 132 -2.31 33.50 11.92
CA LEU A 132 -1.92 32.53 12.96
C LEU A 132 -2.53 31.15 12.71
N ASN A 133 -2.62 30.79 11.42
CA ASN A 133 -3.01 29.47 10.97
C ASN A 133 -1.75 28.72 10.55
N PHE A 134 -1.37 27.72 11.34
CA PHE A 134 -0.14 26.96 11.16
C PHE A 134 -0.46 25.66 10.42
N ALA A 135 -0.04 25.58 9.16
CA ALA A 135 -0.06 24.34 8.39
C ALA A 135 1.25 23.56 8.67
N ILE A 136 1.26 22.75 9.73
CA ILE A 136 2.47 22.04 10.16
C ILE A 136 2.59 20.73 9.38
N PRO A 137 3.62 20.55 8.53
CA PRO A 137 3.78 19.32 7.77
C PRO A 137 4.12 18.17 8.71
N VAL A 138 3.43 17.06 8.54
CA VAL A 138 3.75 15.77 9.14
C VAL A 138 3.95 14.75 8.03
N TYR A 139 4.89 13.84 8.24
CA TYR A 139 5.32 12.87 7.25
C TYR A 139 4.92 11.48 7.71
N LEU A 140 4.40 10.68 6.79
CA LEU A 140 4.00 9.31 7.05
C LEU A 140 4.82 8.36 6.21
N ARG A 141 5.23 7.24 6.81
CA ARG A 141 6.01 6.21 6.13
C ARG A 141 5.51 4.81 6.50
N THR A 142 5.32 3.94 5.52
CA THR A 142 5.01 2.52 5.80
C THR A 142 6.26 1.77 6.24
N VAL A 143 6.09 0.74 7.07
CA VAL A 143 7.17 -0.18 7.48
C VAL A 143 7.18 -1.39 6.55
N PRO A 144 8.29 -1.66 5.82
CA PRO A 144 8.41 -2.85 4.97
C PRO A 144 8.37 -4.18 5.74
N GLY A 145 8.35 -5.28 5.00
CA GLY A 145 8.40 -6.65 5.51
C GLY A 145 7.02 -7.29 5.73
N GLN A 146 5.93 -6.60 5.38
CA GLN A 146 4.58 -7.11 5.58
C GLN A 146 4.12 -7.92 4.37
N THR A 147 3.62 -9.14 4.61
CA THR A 147 3.00 -10.00 3.58
C THR A 147 1.49 -9.97 3.75
N VAL A 148 0.86 -9.07 3.01
CA VAL A 148 -0.57 -8.76 3.11
C VAL A 148 -1.30 -9.08 1.81
N ALA A 149 -2.59 -9.38 1.88
CA ALA A 149 -3.41 -9.55 0.69
C ALA A 149 -3.82 -8.19 0.08
N ALA A 150 -4.25 -8.19 -1.18
CA ALA A 150 -4.77 -6.99 -1.83
C ALA A 150 -6.04 -6.45 -1.13
N GLY A 151 -6.26 -5.15 -1.24
CA GLY A 151 -7.40 -4.45 -0.66
C GLY A 151 -7.09 -3.01 -0.29
N THR A 152 -8.09 -2.32 0.25
CA THR A 152 -7.94 -0.95 0.75
C THR A 152 -7.66 -0.97 2.25
N TYR A 153 -6.53 -0.41 2.65
CA TYR A 153 -6.04 -0.36 4.02
C TYR A 153 -6.21 1.04 4.58
N THR A 154 -6.79 1.16 5.77
CA THR A 154 -7.08 2.44 6.41
C THR A 154 -6.71 2.44 7.89
N SER A 155 -6.41 3.64 8.42
CA SER A 155 -6.27 3.90 9.84
C SER A 155 -6.49 5.38 10.12
N THR A 156 -6.98 5.72 11.30
CA THR A 156 -7.00 7.12 11.75
C THR A 156 -6.03 7.26 12.91
N LEU A 157 -5.02 8.12 12.75
CA LEU A 157 -4.05 8.48 13.79
C LEU A 157 -4.60 9.67 14.57
N ASN A 158 -4.58 9.59 15.91
CA ASN A 158 -5.07 10.63 16.81
C ASN A 158 -3.89 11.46 17.30
N LEU A 159 -3.64 12.59 16.64
CA LEU A 159 -2.58 13.52 17.00
C LEU A 159 -3.09 14.53 18.03
N ALA A 160 -2.71 14.36 19.29
CA ALA A 160 -2.99 15.35 20.32
C ALA A 160 -2.14 16.60 20.08
N VAL A 161 -2.81 17.75 20.16
CA VAL A 161 -2.22 19.07 19.99
C VAL A 161 -2.49 19.86 21.25
N THR A 162 -1.44 20.45 21.81
CA THR A 162 -1.56 21.52 22.81
C THR A 162 -0.92 22.77 22.22
N TYR A 163 -1.60 23.91 22.32
CA TYR A 163 -1.12 25.16 21.77
C TYR A 163 -1.13 26.26 22.83
N ASN A 164 -0.15 27.14 22.70
CA ASN A 164 -0.05 28.39 23.41
C ASN A 164 0.42 29.44 22.41
N ILE A 165 -0.52 30.22 21.88
CA ILE A 165 -0.29 31.19 20.83
C ILE A 165 -0.73 32.58 21.30
N CYS A 166 0.15 33.55 21.13
CA CYS A 166 -0.17 34.95 21.31
C CYS A 166 -0.80 35.50 20.04
N THR A 167 -1.98 36.12 20.17
CA THR A 167 -2.75 36.63 19.03
C THR A 167 -2.69 38.15 18.83
N SER A 168 -2.04 38.88 19.75
CA SER A 168 -1.88 40.34 19.73
C SER A 168 -0.42 40.79 19.70
N VAL A 169 -0.17 42.05 19.38
CA VAL A 169 1.18 42.65 19.41
C VAL A 169 1.74 42.55 20.84
N GLY A 170 2.87 41.86 21.00
CA GLY A 170 3.58 41.80 22.26
C GLY A 170 4.39 43.09 22.50
N VAL A 171 4.21 43.73 23.64
CA VAL A 171 5.07 44.84 24.09
C VAL A 171 5.92 44.32 25.25
N GLY A 172 7.24 44.28 25.09
CA GLY A 172 8.16 43.81 26.14
C GLY A 172 7.92 42.35 26.60
N ASN A 173 7.72 41.43 25.66
CA ASN A 173 7.44 39.99 25.92
C ASN A 173 6.08 39.67 26.60
N LEU A 174 5.23 40.66 26.85
CA LEU A 174 3.88 40.46 27.38
C LEU A 174 2.88 40.24 26.25
N CYS A 175 2.21 39.08 26.28
CA CYS A 175 1.10 38.79 25.38
C CYS A 175 -0.22 39.28 25.98
N LEU A 176 -0.89 40.22 25.30
CA LEU A 176 -2.16 40.78 25.79
C LEU A 176 -3.35 39.84 25.54
N SER A 177 -3.23 38.94 24.57
CA SER A 177 -4.25 37.95 24.22
C SER A 177 -3.61 36.60 23.93
N GLN A 178 -3.49 35.79 24.98
CA GLN A 178 -2.99 34.43 24.87
C GLN A 178 -4.15 33.49 24.55
N GLN A 179 -3.96 32.63 23.56
CA GLN A 179 -4.88 31.55 23.20
C GLN A 179 -4.20 30.24 23.57
N THR A 180 -4.74 29.59 24.60
CA THR A 180 -4.27 28.31 25.10
C THR A 180 -5.38 27.29 24.99
N GLY A 181 -5.02 26.06 24.67
CA GLY A 181 -5.97 24.97 24.56
C GLY A 181 -5.31 23.68 24.11
N SER A 182 -6.11 22.62 24.10
CA SER A 182 -5.71 21.32 23.60
C SER A 182 -6.86 20.68 22.82
N GLY A 183 -6.51 19.70 21.99
CA GLY A 183 -7.47 18.90 21.25
C GLY A 183 -6.77 17.84 20.43
N VAL A 184 -7.49 17.22 19.49
CA VAL A 184 -6.97 16.14 18.67
C VAL A 184 -7.22 16.47 17.20
N ILE A 185 -6.19 16.34 16.38
CA ILE A 185 -6.29 16.31 14.93
C ILE A 185 -6.36 14.83 14.52
N PRO A 186 -7.51 14.32 14.09
CA PRO A 186 -7.58 12.99 13.49
C PRO A 186 -6.99 13.04 12.07
N ILE A 187 -6.02 12.17 11.81
CA ILE A 187 -5.37 12.01 10.50
C ILE A 187 -5.81 10.70 9.90
N SER A 188 -6.70 10.74 8.91
CA SER A 188 -7.13 9.54 8.18
C SER A 188 -6.13 9.17 7.09
N VAL A 189 -5.58 7.98 7.20
CA VAL A 189 -4.53 7.45 6.32
C VAL A 189 -5.09 6.30 5.49
N THR A 190 -4.78 6.29 4.20
CA THR A 190 -5.23 5.27 3.26
C THR A 190 -4.10 4.75 2.35
N LEU A 191 -4.16 3.47 2.02
CA LEU A 191 -3.30 2.80 1.05
C LEU A 191 -4.11 1.76 0.27
N VAL A 192 -4.00 1.76 -1.06
CA VAL A 192 -4.61 0.74 -1.92
C VAL A 192 -3.56 -0.28 -2.31
N VAL A 193 -3.70 -1.52 -1.85
CA VAL A 193 -2.81 -2.62 -2.18
C VAL A 193 -3.42 -3.45 -3.30
N THR A 194 -2.71 -3.62 -4.42
CA THR A 194 -3.16 -4.37 -5.60
C THR A 194 -2.51 -5.76 -5.70
N ASN A 195 -3.22 -6.66 -6.37
CA ASN A 195 -2.68 -7.98 -6.71
C ASN A 195 -1.57 -7.86 -7.77
N ASP A 196 -0.58 -8.74 -7.68
CA ASP A 196 0.58 -8.81 -8.57
C ASP A 196 1.16 -10.23 -8.57
N CYS A 197 1.95 -10.55 -9.58
CA CYS A 197 2.73 -11.79 -9.68
C CYS A 197 4.12 -11.48 -10.18
N THR A 198 5.14 -11.78 -9.38
CA THR A 198 6.52 -11.32 -9.64
C THR A 198 7.39 -12.35 -10.33
N THR A 199 7.13 -13.64 -10.10
CA THR A 199 8.00 -14.71 -10.60
C THR A 199 7.18 -15.86 -11.16
N ILE A 200 7.52 -16.27 -12.39
CA ILE A 200 7.06 -17.50 -13.03
C ILE A 200 8.29 -18.35 -13.33
N THR A 201 8.40 -19.51 -12.68
CA THR A 201 9.45 -20.49 -12.93
C THR A 201 8.86 -21.64 -13.74
N ALA A 202 9.18 -21.69 -15.03
CA ALA A 202 8.75 -22.73 -15.95
C ALA A 202 9.98 -23.47 -16.52
N PRO A 203 10.20 -24.76 -16.17
CA PRO A 203 11.32 -25.52 -16.68
C PRO A 203 11.14 -25.88 -18.16
N ASN A 204 12.25 -26.05 -18.88
CA ASN A 204 12.22 -26.56 -20.24
C ASN A 204 11.70 -28.00 -20.28
N ILE A 205 10.85 -28.29 -21.26
CA ILE A 205 10.38 -29.63 -21.57
C ILE A 205 11.34 -30.26 -22.58
N SER A 206 11.86 -31.45 -22.29
CA SER A 206 12.65 -32.24 -23.22
C SER A 206 12.05 -33.65 -23.32
N PHE A 207 11.56 -33.99 -24.51
CA PHE A 207 11.02 -35.33 -24.81
C PHE A 207 12.10 -36.37 -25.09
N GLY A 208 13.37 -35.96 -25.20
CA GLY A 208 14.46 -36.83 -25.63
C GLY A 208 14.38 -37.17 -27.12
N SER A 209 14.82 -38.38 -27.47
CA SER A 209 14.87 -38.88 -28.85
C SER A 209 14.14 -40.22 -28.95
N ALA A 210 13.35 -40.39 -30.01
CA ALA A 210 12.68 -41.65 -30.32
C ALA A 210 12.51 -41.82 -31.84
N PRO A 211 12.50 -43.07 -32.35
CA PRO A 211 12.38 -43.33 -33.79
C PRO A 211 10.94 -43.16 -34.31
N LEU A 212 9.94 -43.30 -33.43
CA LEU A 212 8.51 -43.21 -33.76
C LEU A 212 7.79 -42.30 -32.77
N VAL A 213 6.74 -41.63 -33.21
CA VAL A 213 5.94 -40.73 -32.36
C VAL A 213 5.35 -41.42 -31.13
N GLY A 214 5.03 -42.73 -31.25
CA GLY A 214 4.50 -43.54 -30.15
C GLY A 214 5.53 -43.98 -29.11
N SER A 215 6.82 -43.76 -29.36
CA SER A 215 7.92 -44.21 -28.48
C SER A 215 8.47 -43.11 -27.58
N PHE A 216 7.97 -41.87 -27.70
CA PHE A 216 8.33 -40.79 -26.79
C PHE A 216 7.65 -40.96 -25.44
N SER A 217 8.43 -40.88 -24.37
CA SER A 217 7.91 -40.84 -23.00
C SER A 217 7.25 -39.50 -22.70
N ALA A 218 6.22 -39.53 -21.87
CA ALA A 218 5.63 -38.32 -21.31
C ALA A 218 6.63 -37.63 -20.35
N VAL A 219 6.58 -36.30 -20.28
CA VAL A 219 7.41 -35.50 -19.39
C VAL A 219 6.51 -34.86 -18.34
N SER A 220 6.76 -35.15 -17.07
CA SER A 220 5.99 -34.58 -15.95
C SER A 220 6.84 -33.59 -15.16
N GLN A 221 6.36 -32.36 -15.02
CA GLN A 221 7.07 -31.24 -14.41
C GLN A 221 6.07 -30.30 -13.70
N THR A 222 6.60 -29.21 -13.11
CA THR A 222 5.81 -28.23 -12.36
C THR A 222 6.21 -26.81 -12.78
N ILE A 223 5.21 -25.95 -13.01
CA ILE A 223 5.41 -24.50 -13.11
C ILE A 223 5.12 -23.90 -11.74
N ASN A 224 6.02 -23.07 -11.21
CA ASN A 224 5.80 -22.35 -9.97
C ASN A 224 5.50 -20.88 -10.26
N VAL A 225 4.48 -20.33 -9.63
CA VAL A 225 4.08 -18.93 -9.77
C VAL A 225 4.02 -18.28 -8.39
N VAL A 226 4.66 -17.12 -8.24
CA VAL A 226 4.63 -16.31 -7.02
C VAL A 226 3.69 -15.13 -7.23
N CYS A 227 2.56 -15.13 -6.53
CA CYS A 227 1.54 -14.08 -6.61
C CYS A 227 1.12 -13.59 -5.23
N SER A 228 0.40 -12.47 -5.21
CA SER A 228 -0.18 -11.89 -3.99
C SER A 228 -0.91 -12.91 -3.13
N LYS A 229 -0.68 -12.84 -1.82
CA LYS A 229 -1.34 -13.68 -0.82
C LYS A 229 -2.86 -13.62 -0.98
N GLY A 230 -3.51 -14.78 -1.01
CA GLY A 230 -4.97 -14.90 -1.11
C GLY A 230 -5.57 -14.45 -2.45
N SER A 231 -4.75 -14.12 -3.46
CA SER A 231 -5.26 -13.76 -4.78
C SER A 231 -5.85 -14.96 -5.53
N VAL A 232 -6.93 -14.70 -6.25
CA VAL A 232 -7.53 -15.65 -7.21
C VAL A 232 -7.04 -15.25 -8.60
N TYR A 233 -6.49 -16.20 -9.33
CA TYR A 233 -5.95 -15.99 -10.67
C TYR A 233 -5.97 -17.28 -11.47
N THR A 234 -5.66 -17.18 -12.76
CA THR A 234 -5.52 -18.32 -13.67
C THR A 234 -4.21 -18.23 -14.43
N VAL A 235 -3.53 -19.37 -14.60
CA VAL A 235 -2.29 -19.48 -15.36
C VAL A 235 -2.60 -20.05 -16.74
N GLY A 236 -2.21 -19.33 -17.78
CA GLY A 236 -2.39 -19.71 -19.18
C GLY A 236 -1.09 -20.22 -19.80
N LEU A 237 -1.23 -21.10 -20.78
CA LEU A 237 -0.16 -21.48 -21.69
C LEU A 237 -0.61 -21.16 -23.11
N SER A 238 0.16 -20.35 -23.85
CA SER A 238 -0.08 -20.09 -25.27
C SER A 238 -0.04 -21.38 -26.11
N ASN A 239 -0.50 -21.34 -27.36
CA ASN A 239 -0.47 -22.53 -28.24
C ASN A 239 0.92 -22.81 -28.84
N GLY A 240 1.96 -22.06 -28.43
CA GLY A 240 3.27 -22.17 -29.04
C GLY A 240 3.44 -21.27 -30.26
N SER A 241 4.65 -21.25 -30.82
CA SER A 241 5.04 -20.43 -31.97
C SER A 241 4.61 -21.04 -33.30
N TYR A 242 4.36 -22.35 -33.34
CA TYR A 242 4.03 -23.08 -34.57
C TYR A 242 2.69 -23.82 -34.50
N ALA A 243 1.75 -23.30 -33.70
CA ALA A 243 0.44 -23.92 -33.53
C ALA A 243 -0.32 -24.10 -34.86
N SER A 244 -1.08 -25.19 -34.98
CA SER A 244 -2.13 -25.35 -35.98
C SER A 244 -3.49 -25.28 -35.30
N GLY A 245 -4.17 -24.13 -35.42
CA GLY A 245 -5.34 -23.83 -34.59
C GLY A 245 -4.97 -23.80 -33.11
N THR A 246 -5.53 -24.71 -32.31
CA THR A 246 -5.20 -24.88 -30.88
C THR A 246 -4.09 -25.91 -30.63
N GLN A 247 -3.75 -26.72 -31.62
CA GLN A 247 -2.79 -27.81 -31.47
C GLN A 247 -1.37 -27.26 -31.45
N ARG A 248 -0.63 -27.50 -30.36
CA ARG A 248 0.78 -27.13 -30.28
C ARG A 248 1.63 -28.03 -31.17
N GLN A 249 2.63 -27.44 -31.81
CA GLN A 249 3.58 -28.16 -32.66
C GLN A 249 4.99 -27.61 -32.46
N MET A 250 5.97 -28.51 -32.40
CA MET A 250 7.37 -28.15 -32.54
C MET A 250 7.77 -28.17 -34.02
N ALA A 251 8.75 -27.36 -34.38
CA ALA A 251 9.19 -27.19 -35.76
C ALA A 251 10.63 -27.66 -35.96
N SER A 252 10.88 -28.31 -37.12
CA SER A 252 12.21 -28.55 -37.67
C SER A 252 12.18 -28.16 -39.15
N GLY A 253 12.60 -26.93 -39.47
CA GLY A 253 12.33 -26.31 -40.77
C GLY A 253 10.81 -26.24 -41.05
N THR A 254 10.37 -26.84 -42.15
CA THR A 254 8.94 -26.95 -42.51
C THR A 254 8.23 -28.13 -41.84
N ASN A 255 8.97 -29.06 -41.23
CA ASN A 255 8.39 -30.23 -40.59
C ASN A 255 7.79 -29.86 -39.23
N ARG A 256 6.74 -30.58 -38.83
CA ARG A 256 6.00 -30.33 -37.59
C ARG A 256 5.86 -31.62 -36.78
N LEU A 257 6.03 -31.49 -35.46
CA LEU A 257 5.80 -32.56 -34.50
C LEU A 257 4.81 -32.07 -33.44
N SER A 258 3.59 -32.58 -33.48
CA SER A 258 2.50 -32.17 -32.60
C SER A 258 2.69 -32.74 -31.21
N TYR A 259 2.47 -31.89 -30.21
CA TYR A 259 2.56 -32.25 -28.79
C TYR A 259 1.49 -31.51 -28.01
N GLU A 260 1.25 -31.91 -26.78
CA GLU A 260 0.32 -31.20 -25.91
C GLU A 260 0.76 -31.23 -24.44
N ILE A 261 0.32 -30.23 -23.68
CA ILE A 261 0.56 -30.07 -22.25
C ILE A 261 -0.78 -30.17 -21.52
N TYR A 262 -0.87 -31.14 -20.61
CA TYR A 262 -2.07 -31.44 -19.83
C TYR A 262 -1.88 -31.10 -18.35
N LYS A 263 -2.97 -30.74 -17.67
CA LYS A 263 -3.00 -30.42 -16.24
C LYS A 263 -2.77 -31.66 -15.39
N GLY A 264 -1.79 -31.62 -14.49
CA GLY A 264 -1.41 -32.74 -13.63
C GLY A 264 -1.15 -34.00 -14.44
N THR A 265 -1.82 -35.10 -14.07
CA THR A 265 -1.81 -36.38 -14.79
C THR A 265 -3.07 -36.63 -15.62
N SER A 266 -3.97 -35.64 -15.70
CA SER A 266 -5.25 -35.74 -16.41
C SER A 266 -5.09 -35.65 -17.93
N SER A 267 -6.20 -35.76 -18.66
CA SER A 267 -6.31 -35.45 -20.09
C SER A 267 -6.82 -34.03 -20.35
N ASN A 268 -7.01 -33.21 -19.30
CA ASN A 268 -7.46 -31.83 -19.46
C ASN A 268 -6.33 -30.98 -20.00
N ARG A 269 -6.57 -30.36 -21.16
CA ARG A 269 -5.61 -29.46 -21.81
C ARG A 269 -5.28 -28.27 -20.92
N TRP A 270 -4.02 -27.86 -20.91
CA TRP A 270 -3.60 -26.59 -20.32
C TRP A 270 -3.32 -25.59 -21.44
N GLY A 271 -4.18 -24.57 -21.57
CA GLY A 271 -4.22 -23.65 -22.70
C GLY A 271 -4.41 -22.19 -22.30
N PRO A 272 -4.61 -21.29 -23.28
CA PRO A 272 -4.56 -19.85 -23.03
C PRO A 272 -5.90 -19.26 -22.56
N THR A 273 -7.03 -19.93 -22.76
CA THR A 273 -8.37 -19.33 -22.61
C THR A 273 -9.35 -20.22 -21.87
N GLY A 274 -10.35 -19.62 -21.21
CA GLY A 274 -11.47 -20.34 -20.61
C GLY A 274 -11.05 -21.44 -19.63
N THR A 275 -11.72 -22.60 -19.72
CA THR A 275 -11.48 -23.75 -18.83
C THR A 275 -10.14 -24.44 -19.08
N ASP A 276 -9.43 -24.13 -20.17
CA ASP A 276 -8.08 -24.64 -20.43
C ASP A 276 -7.04 -23.96 -19.53
N ARG A 277 -7.30 -22.75 -19.00
CA ARG A 277 -6.41 -22.09 -18.04
C ARG A 277 -6.43 -22.82 -16.70
N TYR A 278 -5.32 -22.78 -15.96
CA TYR A 278 -5.19 -23.47 -14.67
C TYR A 278 -5.52 -22.50 -13.52
N SER A 279 -6.63 -22.77 -12.82
CA SER A 279 -7.05 -21.95 -11.67
C SER A 279 -6.08 -22.08 -10.50
N SER A 280 -5.76 -20.95 -9.83
CA SER A 280 -4.94 -20.90 -8.63
C SER A 280 -5.54 -21.70 -7.47
N ALA A 281 -6.88 -21.87 -7.44
CA ALA A 281 -7.58 -22.70 -6.47
C ALA A 281 -7.30 -24.21 -6.63
N SER A 282 -6.84 -24.62 -7.81
CA SER A 282 -6.51 -26.01 -8.15
C SER A 282 -5.00 -26.27 -8.22
N ALA A 283 -4.18 -25.37 -7.67
CA ALA A 283 -2.74 -25.56 -7.57
C ALA A 283 -2.42 -26.86 -6.82
N ALA A 284 -1.39 -27.57 -7.26
CA ALA A 284 -0.95 -28.83 -6.67
C ALA A 284 -0.21 -28.62 -5.34
N SER A 285 0.39 -27.45 -5.14
CA SER A 285 1.07 -27.07 -3.90
C SER A 285 0.91 -25.57 -3.64
N VAL A 286 0.98 -25.19 -2.36
CA VAL A 286 0.99 -23.80 -1.90
C VAL A 286 2.04 -23.67 -0.80
N SER A 287 2.91 -22.68 -0.88
CA SER A 287 3.91 -22.40 0.16
C SER A 287 3.25 -21.93 1.46
N THR A 288 3.97 -22.04 2.58
CA THR A 288 3.46 -21.66 3.92
C THR A 288 3.04 -20.19 4.01
N ASP A 289 3.73 -19.30 3.30
CA ASP A 289 3.39 -17.87 3.20
C ASP A 289 2.20 -17.58 2.27
N GLY A 290 1.71 -18.59 1.54
CA GLY A 290 0.59 -18.49 0.61
C GLY A 290 0.89 -17.78 -0.70
N LEU A 291 2.16 -17.46 -0.99
CA LEU A 291 2.57 -16.70 -2.18
C LEU A 291 2.88 -17.57 -3.39
N THR A 292 3.59 -18.69 -3.17
CA THR A 292 4.03 -19.58 -4.24
C THR A 292 3.01 -20.69 -4.44
N ARG A 293 2.59 -20.88 -5.69
CA ARG A 293 1.74 -22.00 -6.10
C ARG A 293 2.42 -22.83 -7.18
N GLY A 294 2.40 -24.15 -6.99
CA GLY A 294 2.92 -25.11 -7.97
C GLY A 294 1.81 -25.71 -8.82
N PHE A 295 2.01 -25.75 -10.13
CA PHE A 295 1.08 -26.29 -11.12
C PHE A 295 1.74 -27.44 -11.87
N ASN A 296 1.40 -28.67 -11.49
CA ASN A 296 1.93 -29.86 -12.12
C ASN A 296 1.33 -30.03 -13.52
N TYR A 297 2.12 -30.51 -14.47
CA TYR A 297 1.66 -30.83 -15.81
C TYR A 297 2.32 -32.09 -16.35
N THR A 298 1.68 -32.67 -17.37
CA THR A 298 2.27 -33.72 -18.19
C THR A 298 2.28 -33.26 -19.64
N ALA A 299 3.47 -33.18 -20.25
CA ALA A 299 3.64 -32.93 -21.67
C ALA A 299 3.80 -34.26 -22.42
N ARG A 300 3.22 -34.37 -23.62
CA ARG A 300 3.27 -35.60 -24.44
C ARG A 300 3.36 -35.27 -25.93
N ILE A 301 4.13 -36.05 -26.67
CA ILE A 301 4.00 -36.11 -28.13
C ILE A 301 2.68 -36.80 -28.48
N LEU A 302 1.93 -36.24 -29.42
CA LEU A 302 0.68 -36.86 -29.86
C LEU A 302 0.97 -38.06 -30.76
N THR A 303 0.31 -39.20 -30.49
CA THR A 303 0.56 -40.45 -31.22
C THR A 303 -0.32 -40.62 -32.47
N THR A 304 -1.31 -39.75 -32.65
CA THR A 304 -2.28 -39.77 -33.76
C THR A 304 -1.82 -39.03 -35.02
N GLN A 305 -0.52 -38.73 -35.13
CA GLN A 305 0.09 -38.08 -36.28
C GLN A 305 1.01 -39.05 -37.05
N THR A 306 1.31 -38.76 -38.31
CA THR A 306 2.38 -39.47 -39.03
C THR A 306 3.74 -39.15 -38.42
N THR A 307 4.66 -40.11 -38.40
CA THR A 307 6.01 -39.85 -37.88
C THR A 307 6.76 -38.93 -38.85
N PRO A 308 7.14 -37.71 -38.44
CA PRO A 308 7.83 -36.79 -39.32
C PRO A 308 9.29 -37.21 -39.51
N PRO A 309 10.02 -36.63 -40.48
CA PRO A 309 11.44 -36.94 -40.70
C PRO A 309 12.29 -36.72 -39.44
N ALA A 310 13.40 -37.44 -39.33
CA ALA A 310 14.36 -37.26 -38.25
C ALA A 310 14.90 -35.82 -38.23
N GLY A 311 14.95 -35.22 -37.03
CA GLY A 311 15.43 -33.85 -36.84
C GLY A 311 15.23 -33.37 -35.41
N ASN A 312 15.79 -32.21 -35.10
CA ASN A 312 15.56 -31.53 -33.84
C ASN A 312 14.36 -30.59 -33.99
N TYR A 313 13.33 -30.82 -33.18
CA TYR A 313 12.08 -30.05 -33.19
C TYR A 313 12.02 -29.17 -31.95
N THR A 314 11.75 -27.87 -32.11
CA THR A 314 11.61 -26.92 -31.00
C THR A 314 10.34 -26.08 -31.12
N ASP A 315 9.82 -25.64 -29.98
CA ASP A 315 8.72 -24.66 -29.88
C ASP A 315 8.99 -23.72 -28.69
N SER A 316 8.31 -22.58 -28.66
CA SER A 316 8.31 -21.64 -27.54
C SER A 316 6.89 -21.38 -27.08
N VAL A 317 6.60 -21.74 -25.82
CA VAL A 317 5.30 -21.55 -25.17
C VAL A 317 5.42 -20.44 -24.14
N VAL A 318 4.65 -19.36 -24.35
CA VAL A 318 4.48 -18.29 -23.36
C VAL A 318 3.57 -18.76 -22.23
N VAL A 319 4.00 -18.53 -20.99
CA VAL A 319 3.21 -18.67 -19.77
C VAL A 319 2.72 -17.29 -19.36
N ASP A 320 1.43 -17.16 -19.08
CA ASP A 320 0.83 -15.90 -18.63
C ASP A 320 -0.04 -16.11 -17.38
N VAL A 321 -0.30 -15.03 -16.65
CA VAL A 321 -1.17 -15.03 -15.47
C VAL A 321 -2.21 -13.93 -15.63
N SER A 322 -3.46 -14.23 -15.27
CA SER A 322 -4.57 -13.28 -15.24
C SER A 322 -5.30 -13.38 -13.92
N PHE A 323 -5.52 -12.24 -13.28
CA PHE A 323 -6.47 -12.09 -12.17
C PHE A 323 -7.91 -12.10 -12.67
#